data_AF-A0A7J0D4P7-F1
#
_entry.id   AF-A0A7J0D4P7-F1
#
_cell.length_a   1.000
_cell.length_b   1.000
_cell.length_c   1.000
_cell.angle_alpha   90.00
_cell.angle_beta   90.00
_cell.angle_gamma   90.00
#
_symmetry.space_group_name_H-M   'P 1'
#
loop_
_entity.id
_entity.type
_entity.pdbx_description
1 polymer ?
#
loop_
_entity_poly.entity_id
_entity_poly.type
_entity_poly.pdbx_seq_one_letter_code
_entity_poly.pdbx_strand_id
1 'polypeptide(L)'
;MEAIAARAGVSKKTIYRWWPSKGAVLLEAFTDALVDATPFVDTGDIGADLRTHVAGAVRLLSVPPFGPAYGVSSPSSTTTTSSRRR
;
A
#
# COMPACT_ATOMS: atom_id res chain seq x y z
N MET A 1 -7.74 2.40 7.58
CA MET A 1 -7.53 2.16 9.02
C MET A 1 -8.28 0.93 9.52
N GLU A 2 -9.53 0.68 9.11
CA GLU A 2 -10.26 -0.55 9.52
C GLU A 2 -9.54 -1.85 9.18
N ALA A 3 -9.20 -2.08 7.91
CA ALA A 3 -8.50 -3.29 7.51
C ALA A 3 -7.12 -3.45 8.20
N ILE A 4 -6.45 -2.34 8.51
CA ILE A 4 -5.17 -2.32 9.22
C ILE A 4 -5.39 -2.72 10.69
N ALA A 5 -6.39 -2.13 11.34
CA ALA A 5 -6.78 -2.42 12.72
C ALA A 5 -7.20 -3.89 12.87
N ALA A 6 -8.05 -4.41 11.96
CA ALA A 6 -8.47 -5.80 11.92
C ALA A 6 -7.29 -6.76 11.73
N ARG A 7 -6.37 -6.45 10.80
CA ARG A 7 -5.18 -7.28 10.54
C ARG A 7 -4.19 -7.28 11.70
N ALA A 8 -4.07 -6.15 12.41
CA ALA A 8 -3.20 -6.01 13.57
C ALA A 8 -3.87 -6.43 14.90
N GLY A 9 -5.15 -6.81 14.89
CA GLY A 9 -5.89 -7.20 16.09
C GLY A 9 -6.09 -6.07 17.11
N VAL A 10 -5.98 -4.81 16.69
CA VAL A 10 -6.07 -3.64 17.57
C VAL A 10 -7.26 -2.77 17.23
N SER A 11 -7.72 -1.95 18.18
CA SER A 11 -8.78 -0.98 17.92
C SER A 11 -8.33 0.14 16.96
N LYS A 12 -9.28 0.72 16.21
CA LYS A 12 -9.03 1.92 15.40
C LYS A 12 -8.42 3.06 16.21
N LYS A 13 -8.85 3.25 17.46
CA LYS A 13 -8.32 4.28 18.38
C LYS A 13 -6.83 4.07 18.64
N THR A 14 -6.39 2.83 18.76
CA THR A 14 -4.96 2.48 18.90
C THR A 14 -4.18 2.91 17.67
N ILE A 15 -4.69 2.63 16.46
CA ILE A 15 -4.06 3.03 15.20
C ILE A 15 -4.03 4.55 15.04
N TYR A 16 -5.15 5.25 15.28
CA TYR A 16 -5.24 6.71 15.16
C TYR A 16 -4.33 7.47 16.15
N ARG A 17 -3.99 6.87 17.29
CA ARG A 17 -3.06 7.46 18.25
C ARG A 17 -1.65 7.62 17.67
N TRP A 18 -1.18 6.62 16.93
CA TRP A 18 0.16 6.60 16.35
C TRP A 18 0.19 7.19 14.94
N TRP A 19 -0.87 6.97 14.17
CA TRP A 19 -1.02 7.48 12.81
C TRP A 19 -2.32 8.27 12.68
N PRO A 20 -2.27 9.60 12.82
CA PRO A 20 -3.47 10.44 12.82
C PRO A 20 -4.21 10.44 11.49
N SER A 21 -3.59 9.97 10.39
CA SER A 21 -4.21 9.89 9.07
C SER A 21 -3.83 8.61 8.32
N LYS A 22 -4.64 8.22 7.32
CA LYS A 22 -4.30 7.11 6.40
C LYS A 22 -3.00 7.39 5.64
N GLY A 23 -2.72 8.66 5.35
CA GLY A 23 -1.47 9.09 4.69
C GLY A 23 -0.24 8.86 5.56
N ALA A 24 -0.34 9.06 6.87
CA ALA A 24 0.78 8.80 7.79
C ALA A 24 1.20 7.32 7.79
N VAL A 25 0.25 6.39 7.76
CA VAL A 25 0.56 4.95 7.62
C VAL A 25 1.19 4.63 6.27
N LEU A 26 0.70 5.24 5.19
CA LEU A 26 1.26 5.03 3.86
C LEU A 26 2.68 5.56 3.76
N LEU A 27 2.97 6.72 4.34
CA LEU A 27 4.31 7.31 4.34
C LEU A 27 5.30 6.46 5.14
N GLU A 28 4.90 5.97 6.31
CA GLU A 28 5.75 5.10 7.12
C GLU A 28 6.00 3.76 6.43
N ALA A 29 4.95 3.10 5.93
CA ALA A 29 5.09 1.86 5.16
C ALA A 29 5.94 2.04 3.88
N PHE A 30 5.83 3.22 3.25
CA PHE A 30 6.65 3.59 2.10
C PHE A 30 8.12 3.79 2.49
N THR A 31 8.37 4.39 3.65
CA THR A 31 9.72 4.60 4.17
C THR A 31 10.38 3.27 4.51
N ASP A 32 9.68 2.37 5.22
CA ASP A 32 10.18 1.02 5.53
C ASP A 32 10.49 0.23 4.26
N ALA A 33 9.59 0.28 3.27
CA ALA A 33 9.80 -0.39 1.99
C ALA A 33 10.99 0.19 1.22
N LEU A 34 11.23 1.50 1.31
CA LEU A 34 12.38 2.15 0.69
C LEU A 34 13.68 1.71 1.37
N VAL A 35 13.72 1.66 2.70
CA VAL A 35 14.87 1.20 3.49
C VAL A 35 15.24 -0.24 3.14
N ASP A 36 14.25 -1.14 3.02
CA ASP A 36 14.48 -2.54 2.66
C ASP A 36 14.91 -2.71 1.20
N ALA A 37 14.40 -1.87 0.29
CA ALA A 37 14.69 -1.95 -1.13
C ALA A 37 16.02 -1.28 -1.54
N THR A 38 16.58 -0.42 -0.68
CA THR A 38 17.86 0.24 -0.93
C THR A 38 18.92 -0.17 0.10
N PRO A 39 19.31 -1.47 0.16
CA PRO A 39 20.46 -1.86 0.96
C PRO A 39 21.67 -1.07 0.48
N PHE A 40 22.29 -0.32 1.39
CA PHE A 40 23.50 0.43 1.10
C PHE A 40 24.65 -0.56 0.95
N VAL A 41 25.03 -0.85 -0.29
CA VAL A 41 26.22 -1.66 -0.58
C VAL A 41 27.41 -0.73 -0.46
N ASP A 42 28.27 -0.96 0.52
CA ASP A 42 29.54 -0.24 0.68
C ASP A 42 30.61 -1.00 -0.10
N THR A 43 30.93 -0.51 -1.30
CA THR A 43 31.95 -1.10 -2.17
C THR A 43 33.31 -0.41 -2.03
N GLY A 44 33.41 0.63 -1.19
CA GLY A 44 34.60 1.48 -1.06
C GLY A 44 34.68 2.61 -2.11
N ASP A 45 33.75 2.68 -3.06
CA ASP A 45 33.55 3.82 -3.96
C ASP A 45 32.21 4.50 -3.65
N ILE A 46 32.27 5.52 -2.80
CA ILE A 46 31.11 6.32 -2.37
C ILE A 46 30.31 6.88 -3.55
N GLY A 47 30.96 7.19 -4.67
CA GLY A 47 30.32 7.76 -5.85
C GLY A 47 29.53 6.72 -6.65
N ALA A 48 30.03 5.48 -6.71
CA ALA A 48 29.32 4.34 -7.30
C ALA A 48 28.15 3.89 -6.40
N ASP A 49 28.38 3.88 -5.09
CA ASP A 49 27.40 3.44 -4.10
C ASP A 49 26.19 4.39 -4.05
N LEU A 50 26.44 5.71 -4.02
CA LEU A 50 25.37 6.71 -4.05
C LEU A 50 24.56 6.68 -5.35
N ARG A 51 25.21 6.50 -6.50
CA ARG A 51 24.49 6.37 -7.79
C ARG A 51 23.59 5.15 -7.80
N THR A 52 24.09 4.01 -7.32
CA THR A 52 23.34 2.75 -7.26
C THR A 52 22.15 2.89 -6.32
N HIS A 53 22.35 3.52 -5.17
CA HIS A 53 21.32 3.74 -4.16
C HIS A 53 20.19 4.65 -4.67
N VAL A 54 20.53 5.81 -5.28
CA VAL A 54 19.55 6.74 -5.84
C VAL A 54 18.80 6.13 -7.02
N ALA A 55 19.48 5.38 -7.89
CA ALA A 55 18.83 4.69 -9.01
C ALA A 55 17.85 3.60 -8.54
N GLY A 56 18.19 2.87 -7.47
CA GLY A 56 17.30 1.91 -6.83
C GLY A 56 16.03 2.56 -6.27
N ALA A 57 16.19 3.67 -5.55
CA ALA A 57 15.06 4.46 -5.02
C ALA A 57 14.14 4.99 -6.11
N VAL A 58 14.70 5.56 -7.19
CA VAL A 58 13.92 6.05 -8.33
C VAL A 58 13.15 4.93 -9.02
N ARG A 59 13.78 3.75 -9.18
CA ARG A 59 13.11 2.59 -9.78
C ARG A 59 11.94 2.10 -8.91
N LEU A 60 12.10 2.04 -7.59
CA LEU A 60 11.02 1.67 -6.67
C LEU A 60 9.84 2.64 -6.75
N LEU A 61 10.13 3.95 -6.81
CA LEU A 61 9.13 5.01 -6.95
C LEU A 61 8.45 5.05 -8.33
N SER A 62 9.16 4.62 -9.37
CA SER A 62 8.65 4.63 -10.75
C SER A 62 7.82 3.40 -11.11
N VAL A 63 7.76 2.39 -10.23
CA VAL A 63 6.89 1.23 -10.39
C VAL A 63 5.58 1.49 -9.65
N PRO A 64 4.45 1.70 -10.34
CA PRO A 64 3.18 2.02 -9.70
C PRO A 64 2.67 0.82 -8.88
N PRO A 65 2.35 0.98 -7.58
CA PRO A 65 1.92 -0.14 -6.76
C PRO A 65 0.40 -0.13 -6.53
N PHE A 66 -0.45 0.03 -7.55
CA PHE A 66 -1.90 -0.09 -7.33
C PHE A 66 -2.59 -0.81 -8.51
N GLY A 67 -2.61 -2.14 -8.45
CA GLY A 67 -3.45 -3.02 -9.28
C GLY A 67 -4.95 -2.92 -8.95
N PRO A 68 -5.84 -3.64 -9.67
CA PRO A 68 -7.24 -3.30 -9.92
C PRO A 68 -8.24 -3.45 -8.74
N ALA A 69 -7.78 -3.42 -7.48
CA ALA A 69 -8.60 -3.66 -6.30
C ALA A 69 -9.65 -2.57 -5.99
N TYR A 70 -9.78 -1.52 -6.82
CA TYR A 70 -10.80 -0.46 -6.68
C TYR A 70 -11.85 -0.45 -7.80
N GLY A 71 -11.91 -1.49 -8.63
CA GLY A 71 -13.01 -1.72 -9.55
C GLY A 71 -14.28 -2.20 -8.83
N VAL A 72 -14.99 -1.27 -8.19
CA VAL A 72 -16.44 -1.30 -7.94
C VAL A 72 -17.05 -2.64 -7.51
N SER A 73 -17.21 -2.79 -6.20
CA SER A 73 -18.40 -3.43 -5.65
C SER A 73 -19.63 -2.55 -5.97
N SER A 74 -20.61 -3.08 -6.69
CA SER A 74 -21.98 -2.57 -6.70
C SER A 74 -22.95 -3.76 -6.50
N PRO A 75 -24.06 -3.56 -5.77
CA PRO A 75 -24.56 -4.53 -4.80
C PRO A 75 -25.61 -5.52 -5.34
N SER A 76 -25.68 -6.64 -4.64
CA SER A 76 -26.74 -7.64 -4.69
C SER A 76 -28.01 -7.17 -3.96
N SER A 77 -29.13 -7.13 -4.68
CA SER A 77 -30.55 -7.38 -4.28
C SER A 77 -31.46 -6.74 -5.35
N THR A 78 -32.51 -7.33 -5.92
CA THR A 78 -33.55 -8.19 -5.32
C THR A 78 -34.44 -8.79 -6.43
N THR A 79 -34.95 -9.99 -6.16
CA THR A 79 -36.10 -10.68 -6.76
C THR A 79 -37.20 -9.79 -7.36
N THR A 80 -37.66 -10.09 -8.58
CA THR A 80 -39.06 -9.88 -9.03
C THR A 80 -39.43 -10.93 -10.09
N THR A 81 -40.24 -11.87 -9.65
CA THR A 81 -41.15 -12.75 -10.41
C THR A 81 -41.90 -11.99 -11.51
N SER A 82 -41.86 -12.44 -12.77
CA SER A 82 -42.97 -12.28 -13.72
C SER A 82 -42.79 -13.07 -15.03
N SER A 83 -43.86 -13.80 -15.39
CA SER A 83 -44.32 -14.11 -16.77
C SER A 83 -43.50 -15.08 -17.64
N ARG A 84 -43.90 -16.36 -17.73
CA ARG A 84 -44.95 -16.90 -18.65
C ARG A 84 -44.63 -16.73 -20.14
N ARG A 85 -44.18 -17.82 -20.77
CA ARG A 85 -44.25 -18.25 -22.20
C ARG A 85 -43.25 -19.41 -22.30
N ARG A 86 -43.53 -20.61 -22.81
CA ARG A 86 -44.60 -21.20 -23.61
C ARG A 86 -44.72 -22.66 -23.18
#